data_AF-A0AA96VR32-F1
#
_entry.id   AF-A0AA96VR32-F1
#
_cell.length_a   1.000
_cell.length_b   1.000
_cell.length_c   1.000
_cell.angle_alpha   90.00
_cell.angle_beta   90.00
_cell.angle_gamma   90.00
#
_symmetry.space_group_name_H-M   'P 1'
#
loop_
_entity.id
_entity.type
_entity.pdbx_description
1 polymer ?
#
loop_
_entity_poly.entity_id
_entity_poly.type
_entity_poly.pdbx_seq_one_letter_code
_entity_poly.pdbx_strand_id
1 'polypeptide(L)'
;MEESFSDIEKKVDLFLKQFDIEHHKVHDTIYCFEENEMSEIISLLHNCKLPKKYHSYKDVLQDKLFHSLELEKNDLVLCSDGIIYIKLFFQIESPEETPERRACGLSPEVLETYKQQFFPNDSHKEKIFALHHSVVEDILSFRKITPMEFKKVFIPVLINIVEIVVIMYSDLEDLRTIRGMTLYLLREVFDDLMLFIAEDILFNFSNEDRKAIEFLNFFSINETIDAHGKRHKPNPILDESNHAWNMTTIRSTMIQHKKSKQALYDKKNSLISIKKKLDTQKIEQNELSKQMLSTEKEIEGKITNIHKTLQKLQESDAEEVTFVENGKEKLFNSKLLMAKMFKKEDELFNQRTKTQRTIKELEHAIANKQRESIMWEKIH
;
A
#
# COMPACT_ATOMS: atom_id res chain seq x y z
N MET A 1 -31.40 27.22 -12.99
CA MET A 1 -32.17 26.04 -13.40
C MET A 1 -31.14 24.96 -13.69
N GLU A 2 -31.17 23.83 -12.98
CA GLU A 2 -30.32 22.69 -13.35
C GLU A 2 -30.73 22.25 -14.77
N GLU A 3 -29.77 22.18 -15.69
CA GLU A 3 -30.02 21.68 -17.04
C GLU A 3 -30.42 20.20 -16.95
N SER A 4 -31.41 19.80 -17.76
CA SER A 4 -31.84 18.41 -17.81
C SER A 4 -30.76 17.55 -18.47
N PHE A 5 -30.68 16.26 -18.11
CA PHE A 5 -29.74 15.33 -18.77
C PHE A 5 -29.94 15.30 -20.29
N SER A 6 -31.18 15.46 -20.78
CA SER A 6 -31.47 15.48 -22.22
C SER A 6 -30.85 16.69 -22.93
N ASP A 7 -30.75 17.84 -22.26
CA ASP A 7 -30.13 19.03 -22.84
C ASP A 7 -28.61 18.89 -22.86
N ILE A 8 -28.03 18.32 -21.80
CA ILE A 8 -26.60 18.02 -21.73
C ILE A 8 -26.23 16.95 -22.76
N GLU A 9 -27.05 15.92 -22.92
CA GLU A 9 -26.85 14.85 -23.90
C GLU A 9 -26.73 15.40 -25.32
N LYS A 10 -27.57 16.37 -25.70
CA LYS A 10 -27.46 17.05 -27.01
C LYS A 10 -26.16 17.83 -27.17
N LYS A 11 -25.65 18.44 -26.10
CA LYS A 11 -24.36 19.14 -26.10
C LYS A 11 -23.21 18.16 -26.27
N VAL A 12 -23.26 17.01 -25.59
CA VAL A 12 -22.29 15.92 -25.77
C VAL A 12 -22.31 15.43 -27.22
N ASP A 13 -23.50 15.15 -27.77
CA ASP A 13 -23.64 14.69 -29.15
C ASP A 13 -23.13 15.72 -30.17
N LEU A 14 -23.34 17.02 -29.92
CA LEU A 14 -22.82 18.08 -30.77
C LEU A 14 -21.30 18.20 -30.69
N PHE A 15 -20.74 18.12 -29.47
CA PHE A 15 -19.30 18.13 -29.25
C PHE A 15 -18.62 16.98 -29.99
N LEU A 16 -19.11 15.74 -29.81
CA LEU A 16 -18.51 14.56 -30.44
C LEU A 16 -18.58 14.59 -31.97
N LYS A 17 -19.60 15.24 -32.57
CA LYS A 17 -19.66 15.47 -34.03
C LYS A 17 -18.60 16.43 -34.54
N GLN A 18 -18.12 17.33 -33.69
CA GLN A 18 -17.10 18.32 -34.03
C GLN A 18 -15.70 17.88 -33.59
N PHE A 19 -15.62 16.86 -32.73
CA PHE A 19 -14.37 16.31 -32.24
C PHE A 19 -13.66 15.54 -33.34
N ASP A 20 -12.50 16.03 -33.74
CA ASP A 20 -11.70 15.45 -34.82
C ASP A 20 -10.90 14.26 -34.31
N ILE A 21 -11.57 13.10 -34.24
CA ILE A 21 -10.99 11.86 -33.71
C ILE A 21 -9.80 11.37 -34.54
N GLU A 22 -9.77 11.65 -35.84
CA GLU A 22 -8.72 11.17 -36.74
C GLU A 22 -7.35 11.78 -36.43
N HIS A 23 -7.31 13.00 -35.87
CA HIS A 23 -6.07 13.61 -35.38
C HIS A 23 -5.44 12.87 -34.19
N HIS A 24 -6.22 12.01 -33.53
CA HIS A 24 -5.82 11.26 -32.33
C HIS A 24 -5.50 9.80 -32.64
N LYS A 25 -5.43 9.44 -33.93
CA LYS A 25 -5.08 8.10 -34.39
C LYS A 25 -3.59 7.84 -34.16
N VAL A 26 -3.27 6.91 -33.26
CA VAL A 26 -1.90 6.48 -32.97
C VAL A 26 -1.48 5.29 -33.82
N HIS A 27 -2.45 4.43 -34.15
CA HIS A 27 -2.28 3.25 -35.00
C HIS A 27 -3.59 2.97 -35.72
N ASP A 28 -3.57 2.13 -36.75
CA ASP A 28 -4.77 1.70 -37.49
C ASP A 28 -5.89 1.11 -36.63
N THR A 29 -5.56 0.70 -35.41
CA THR A 29 -6.51 0.11 -34.48
C THR A 29 -6.61 0.84 -33.15
N ILE A 30 -5.93 1.98 -32.95
CA ILE A 30 -6.00 2.72 -31.69
C ILE A 30 -6.04 4.24 -31.88
N TYR A 31 -6.98 4.85 -31.18
CA TYR A 31 -7.03 6.29 -30.96
C TYR A 31 -6.73 6.57 -29.49
N CYS A 32 -6.00 7.65 -29.23
CA CYS A 32 -5.55 8.02 -27.89
C CYS A 32 -5.53 9.54 -27.76
N PHE A 33 -6.17 10.08 -26.73
CA PHE A 33 -6.22 11.52 -26.46
C PHE A 33 -6.41 11.80 -24.97
N GLU A 34 -6.08 13.03 -24.56
CA GLU A 34 -6.19 13.41 -23.15
C GLU A 34 -7.66 13.64 -22.78
N GLU A 35 -8.04 13.19 -21.59
CA GLU A 35 -9.39 13.39 -21.05
C GLU A 35 -9.73 14.88 -20.89
N ASN A 36 -8.72 15.73 -20.68
CA ASN A 36 -8.86 17.19 -20.61
C ASN A 36 -9.41 17.81 -21.89
N GLU A 37 -9.21 17.17 -23.04
CA GLU A 37 -9.76 17.63 -24.32
C GLU A 37 -11.30 17.52 -24.34
N MET A 38 -11.87 16.67 -23.47
CA MET A 38 -13.31 16.54 -23.23
C MET A 38 -13.78 17.24 -21.94
N SER A 39 -12.95 18.11 -21.35
CA SER A 39 -13.24 18.76 -20.05
C SER A 39 -14.57 19.52 -20.00
N GLU A 40 -14.98 20.14 -21.10
CA GLU A 40 -16.27 20.85 -21.19
C GLU A 40 -17.44 19.88 -20.94
N ILE A 41 -17.50 18.79 -21.71
CA ILE A 41 -18.58 17.81 -21.61
C ILE A 41 -18.51 17.00 -20.31
N ILE A 42 -17.31 16.71 -19.82
CA ILE A 42 -17.09 16.03 -18.54
C ILE A 42 -17.61 16.89 -17.39
N SER A 43 -17.32 18.19 -17.41
CA SER A 43 -17.82 19.14 -16.41
C SER A 43 -19.34 19.24 -16.42
N LEU A 44 -19.98 19.22 -17.59
CA LEU A 44 -21.44 19.18 -17.70
C LEU A 44 -22.02 17.89 -17.11
N LEU A 45 -21.41 16.74 -17.43
CA LEU A 45 -21.86 15.43 -16.92
C LEU A 45 -21.70 15.29 -15.41
N HIS A 46 -20.64 15.85 -14.82
CA HIS A 46 -20.44 15.86 -13.38
C HIS A 46 -21.49 16.69 -12.63
N ASN A 47 -21.94 17.80 -13.23
CA ASN A 47 -22.92 18.70 -12.62
C ASN A 47 -24.37 18.31 -12.95
N CYS A 48 -24.59 17.15 -13.58
CA CYS A 48 -25.90 16.65 -13.94
C CYS A 48 -26.29 15.42 -13.13
N LYS A 49 -27.59 15.28 -12.86
CA LYS A 49 -28.15 14.03 -12.37
C LYS A 49 -28.25 13.01 -13.50
N LEU A 50 -27.33 12.04 -13.50
CA LEU A 50 -27.28 10.97 -14.50
C LEU A 50 -28.49 10.00 -14.41
N PRO A 51 -28.97 9.47 -15.55
CA PRO A 51 -29.91 8.35 -15.59
C PRO A 51 -29.39 7.13 -14.83
N LYS A 52 -30.30 6.35 -14.23
CA LYS A 52 -29.96 5.17 -13.41
C LYS A 52 -29.09 4.10 -14.11
N LYS A 53 -29.08 4.08 -15.45
CA LYS A 53 -28.24 3.16 -16.23
C LYS A 53 -26.75 3.51 -16.17
N TYR A 54 -26.41 4.77 -15.91
CA TYR A 54 -25.05 5.26 -15.81
C TYR A 54 -24.67 5.48 -14.34
N HIS A 55 -23.55 4.91 -13.92
CA HIS A 55 -22.99 5.04 -12.58
C HIS A 55 -21.99 6.21 -12.51
N SER A 56 -21.34 6.54 -13.62
CA SER A 56 -20.40 7.67 -13.74
C SER A 56 -20.52 8.35 -15.10
N TYR A 57 -19.88 9.52 -15.26
CA TYR A 57 -19.77 10.20 -16.55
C TYR A 57 -19.02 9.35 -17.58
N LYS A 58 -18.08 8.49 -17.15
CA LYS A 58 -17.36 7.56 -18.02
C LYS A 58 -18.31 6.61 -18.73
N ASP A 59 -19.36 6.13 -18.06
CA ASP A 59 -20.36 5.26 -18.70
C ASP A 59 -21.12 6.01 -19.81
N VAL A 60 -21.37 7.31 -19.64
CA VAL A 60 -21.99 8.15 -20.67
C VAL A 60 -21.03 8.36 -21.82
N LEU A 61 -19.76 8.70 -21.55
CA LEU A 61 -18.75 8.90 -22.57
C LEU A 61 -18.51 7.63 -23.38
N GLN A 62 -18.38 6.47 -22.73
CA GLN A 62 -18.24 5.18 -23.40
C GLN A 62 -19.43 4.95 -24.34
N ASP A 63 -20.66 5.02 -23.82
CA ASP A 63 -21.86 4.82 -24.62
C ASP A 63 -21.91 5.78 -25.82
N LYS A 64 -21.60 7.07 -25.60
CA LYS A 64 -21.62 8.07 -26.67
C LYS A 64 -20.51 7.88 -27.70
N LEU A 65 -19.30 7.53 -27.28
CA LEU A 65 -18.19 7.23 -28.18
C LEU A 65 -18.49 5.99 -29.03
N PHE A 66 -19.01 4.93 -28.42
CA PHE A 66 -19.46 3.72 -29.13
C PHE A 66 -20.46 4.05 -30.24
N HIS A 67 -21.46 4.89 -29.94
CA HIS A 67 -22.46 5.28 -30.95
C HIS A 67 -21.89 6.25 -32.00
N SER A 68 -21.08 7.23 -31.59
CA SER A 68 -20.58 8.27 -32.50
C SER A 68 -19.56 7.74 -33.50
N LEU A 69 -18.79 6.74 -33.11
CA LEU A 69 -17.73 6.13 -33.93
C LEU A 69 -18.16 4.78 -34.53
N GLU A 70 -19.44 4.40 -34.37
CA GLU A 70 -20.00 3.14 -34.86
C GLU A 70 -19.20 1.89 -34.42
N LEU A 71 -18.71 1.90 -33.18
CA LEU A 71 -17.85 0.84 -32.64
C LEU A 71 -18.58 -0.50 -32.50
N GLU A 72 -17.86 -1.58 -32.73
CA GLU A 72 -18.33 -2.96 -32.58
C GLU A 72 -18.27 -3.45 -31.14
N LYS A 73 -19.01 -4.54 -30.85
CA LYS A 73 -19.11 -5.11 -29.50
C LYS A 73 -17.76 -5.49 -28.87
N ASN A 74 -16.76 -5.86 -29.67
CA ASN A 74 -15.44 -6.27 -29.17
C ASN A 74 -14.44 -5.10 -29.10
N ASP A 75 -14.82 -3.92 -29.56
CA ASP A 75 -14.02 -2.71 -29.39
C ASP A 75 -14.00 -2.30 -27.92
N LEU A 76 -13.04 -1.45 -27.58
CA LEU A 76 -12.80 -1.03 -26.21
C LEU A 76 -12.67 0.49 -26.14
N VAL A 77 -13.47 1.13 -25.29
CA VAL A 77 -13.29 2.51 -24.85
C VAL A 77 -12.89 2.51 -23.39
N LEU A 78 -11.67 2.95 -23.08
CA LEU A 78 -11.10 2.90 -21.73
C LEU A 78 -10.59 4.28 -21.30
N CYS A 79 -11.03 4.75 -20.13
CA CYS A 79 -10.52 5.97 -19.50
C CYS A 79 -9.57 5.59 -18.35
N SER A 80 -8.26 5.80 -18.53
CA SER A 80 -7.23 5.43 -17.55
C SER A 80 -6.20 6.54 -17.41
N ASP A 81 -5.90 6.96 -16.18
CA ASP A 81 -4.90 7.99 -15.84
C ASP A 81 -5.01 9.30 -16.64
N GLY A 82 -6.25 9.77 -16.87
CA GLY A 82 -6.50 11.00 -17.62
C GLY A 82 -6.33 10.86 -19.14
N ILE A 83 -6.23 9.64 -19.65
CA ILE A 83 -6.14 9.31 -21.08
C ILE A 83 -7.36 8.48 -21.47
N ILE A 84 -7.91 8.77 -22.65
CA ILE A 84 -8.98 7.99 -23.26
C ILE A 84 -8.39 7.18 -24.42
N TYR A 85 -8.51 5.86 -24.32
CA TYR A 85 -8.11 4.90 -25.33
C TYR A 85 -9.35 4.37 -26.05
N ILE A 86 -9.33 4.39 -27.38
CA ILE A 86 -10.33 3.72 -28.23
C ILE A 86 -9.59 2.68 -29.05
N LYS A 87 -9.79 1.41 -28.71
CA LYS A 87 -9.13 0.26 -29.35
C LYS A 87 -10.14 -0.47 -30.23
N LEU A 88 -9.89 -0.44 -31.53
CA LEU A 88 -10.66 -1.20 -32.52
C LEU A 88 -10.22 -2.66 -32.49
N PHE A 89 -11.20 -3.56 -32.44
CA PHE A 89 -11.00 -4.98 -32.54
C PHE A 89 -10.56 -5.35 -33.95
N PHE A 90 -9.59 -6.25 -34.04
CA PHE A 90 -9.21 -6.86 -35.29
C PHE A 90 -9.04 -8.36 -35.09
N GLN A 91 -9.28 -9.11 -36.17
CA GLN A 91 -9.13 -10.55 -36.20
C GLN A 91 -7.96 -10.92 -37.10
N ILE A 92 -7.14 -11.86 -36.65
CA ILE A 92 -6.09 -12.46 -37.45
C ILE A 92 -6.44 -13.91 -37.72
N GLU A 93 -6.30 -14.30 -38.97
CA GLU A 93 -6.37 -15.70 -39.36
C GLU A 93 -5.25 -16.46 -38.67
N SER A 94 -5.64 -17.39 -37.79
CA SER A 94 -4.68 -18.27 -37.13
C SER A 94 -4.09 -19.20 -38.18
N PRO A 95 -2.74 -19.33 -38.25
CA PRO A 95 -2.13 -20.33 -39.11
C PRO A 95 -2.54 -21.75 -38.67
N GLU A 96 -2.27 -22.73 -39.53
CA GLU A 96 -2.54 -24.16 -39.35
C GLU A 96 -2.16 -24.70 -37.95
N GLU A 97 -2.69 -25.87 -37.56
CA GLU A 97 -2.52 -26.51 -36.24
C GLU A 97 -1.06 -26.83 -35.87
N THR A 98 -0.31 -25.78 -35.57
CA THR A 98 1.09 -25.77 -35.17
C THR A 98 1.20 -25.35 -33.71
N PRO A 99 2.27 -25.74 -32.99
CA PRO A 99 2.53 -25.26 -31.63
C PRO A 99 2.52 -23.72 -31.52
N GLU A 100 3.01 -23.03 -32.57
CA GLU A 100 3.12 -21.58 -32.66
C GLU A 100 1.76 -20.88 -32.91
N ARG A 101 0.67 -21.63 -33.14
CA ARG A 101 -0.69 -21.07 -33.28
C ARG A 101 -1.06 -20.15 -32.12
N ARG A 102 -0.55 -20.45 -30.92
CA ARG A 102 -0.80 -19.67 -29.69
C ARG A 102 -0.22 -18.26 -29.73
N ALA A 103 0.72 -17.97 -30.63
CA ALA A 103 1.29 -16.64 -30.85
C ALA A 103 1.23 -16.26 -32.34
N CYS A 104 0.14 -16.64 -33.00
CA CYS A 104 -0.12 -16.32 -34.40
C CYS A 104 0.97 -16.78 -35.40
N GLY A 105 1.72 -17.84 -35.07
CA GLY A 105 2.77 -18.40 -35.91
C GLY A 105 4.18 -17.85 -35.65
N LEU A 106 4.35 -16.99 -34.64
CA LEU A 106 5.67 -16.47 -34.24
C LEU A 106 6.40 -17.47 -33.34
N SER A 107 7.70 -17.64 -33.57
CA SER A 107 8.53 -18.50 -32.73
C SER A 107 8.81 -17.87 -31.36
N PRO A 108 8.97 -18.67 -30.29
CA PRO A 108 9.29 -18.18 -28.95
C PRO A 108 10.55 -17.31 -28.90
N GLU A 109 11.58 -17.63 -29.70
CA GLU A 109 12.82 -16.87 -29.73
C GLU A 109 12.63 -15.44 -30.26
N VAL A 110 11.75 -15.27 -31.26
CA VAL A 110 11.43 -13.96 -31.82
C VAL A 110 10.64 -13.13 -30.80
N LEU A 111 9.67 -13.74 -30.13
CA LEU A 111 8.86 -13.10 -29.10
C LEU A 111 9.71 -12.65 -27.90
N GLU A 112 10.64 -13.49 -27.46
CA GLU A 112 11.57 -13.15 -26.38
C GLU A 112 12.50 -12.01 -26.81
N THR A 113 12.94 -11.98 -28.07
CA THR A 113 13.74 -10.88 -28.62
C THR A 113 12.95 -9.56 -28.58
N TYR A 114 11.70 -9.56 -29.04
CA TYR A 114 10.84 -8.37 -28.96
C TYR A 114 10.55 -7.95 -27.52
N LYS A 115 10.31 -8.91 -26.63
CA LYS A 115 10.12 -8.64 -25.20
C LYS A 115 11.34 -7.93 -24.60
N GLN A 116 12.54 -8.44 -24.83
CA GLN A 116 13.77 -7.84 -24.32
C GLN A 116 14.04 -6.45 -24.91
N GLN A 117 13.70 -6.25 -26.19
CA GLN A 117 13.88 -4.98 -26.88
C GLN A 117 12.90 -3.90 -26.38
N PHE A 118 11.60 -4.19 -26.35
CA PHE A 118 10.56 -3.19 -26.10
C PHE A 118 10.11 -3.13 -24.63
N PHE A 119 10.31 -4.22 -23.88
CA PHE A 119 9.87 -4.36 -22.49
C PHE A 119 10.98 -4.87 -21.56
N PRO A 120 12.13 -4.17 -21.49
CA PRO A 120 13.21 -4.55 -20.59
C PRO A 120 12.72 -4.55 -19.13
N ASN A 121 13.31 -5.44 -18.32
CA ASN A 121 12.99 -5.63 -16.90
C ASN A 121 11.50 -5.86 -16.60
N ASP A 122 10.79 -6.58 -17.49
CA ASP A 122 9.36 -6.86 -17.36
C ASP A 122 8.47 -5.60 -17.25
N SER A 123 8.90 -4.47 -17.82
CA SER A 123 8.14 -3.20 -17.78
C SER A 123 6.74 -3.29 -18.39
N HIS A 124 6.44 -4.32 -19.20
CA HIS A 124 5.09 -4.61 -19.66
C HIS A 124 4.11 -4.89 -18.51
N LYS A 125 4.56 -5.52 -17.42
CA LYS A 125 3.69 -5.89 -16.29
C LYS A 125 3.06 -4.64 -15.67
N GLU A 126 3.89 -3.68 -15.26
CA GLU A 126 3.42 -2.42 -14.66
C GLU A 126 2.43 -1.68 -15.57
N LYS A 127 2.75 -1.58 -16.86
CA LYS A 127 1.90 -0.92 -17.86
C LYS A 127 0.55 -1.63 -18.05
N ILE A 128 0.55 -2.96 -18.11
CA ILE A 128 -0.69 -3.74 -18.21
C ILE A 128 -1.53 -3.58 -16.93
N PHE A 129 -0.90 -3.63 -15.74
CA PHE A 129 -1.60 -3.47 -14.47
C PHE A 129 -2.21 -2.07 -14.28
N ALA A 130 -1.57 -1.01 -14.80
CA ALA A 130 -2.14 0.33 -14.79
C ALA A 130 -3.50 0.37 -15.52
N LEU A 131 -3.57 -0.19 -16.73
CA LEU A 131 -4.82 -0.24 -17.50
C LEU A 131 -5.84 -1.24 -16.91
N HIS A 132 -5.36 -2.35 -16.34
CA HIS A 132 -6.21 -3.39 -15.77
C HIS A 132 -7.12 -2.85 -14.67
N HIS A 133 -6.61 -1.99 -13.80
CA HIS A 133 -7.39 -1.40 -12.70
C HIS A 133 -8.61 -0.65 -13.24
N SER A 134 -8.41 0.24 -14.22
CA SER A 134 -9.49 1.00 -14.86
C SER A 134 -10.50 0.09 -15.58
N VAL A 135 -10.02 -0.99 -16.23
CA VAL A 135 -10.89 -1.97 -16.87
C VAL A 135 -11.81 -2.67 -15.88
N VAL A 136 -11.29 -3.09 -14.72
CA VAL A 136 -12.08 -3.79 -13.70
C VAL A 136 -13.15 -2.88 -13.11
N GLU A 137 -12.83 -1.61 -12.88
CA GLU A 137 -13.77 -0.63 -12.32
C GLU A 137 -14.83 -0.18 -13.31
N ASP A 138 -14.44 0.07 -14.56
CA ASP A 138 -15.33 0.70 -15.53
C ASP A 138 -16.11 -0.31 -16.37
N ILE A 139 -15.47 -1.42 -16.78
CA ILE A 139 -15.99 -2.33 -17.82
C ILE A 139 -16.36 -3.70 -17.25
N LEU A 140 -15.43 -4.35 -16.57
CA LEU A 140 -15.63 -5.69 -16.01
C LEU A 140 -16.26 -5.66 -14.62
N SER A 141 -16.71 -4.49 -14.16
CA SER A 141 -17.30 -4.32 -12.85
C SER A 141 -18.57 -5.15 -12.71
N PHE A 142 -18.56 -6.12 -11.78
CA PHE A 142 -19.74 -6.93 -11.43
C PHE A 142 -20.92 -6.08 -10.94
N ARG A 143 -20.68 -4.79 -10.62
CA ARG A 143 -21.75 -3.84 -10.30
C ARG A 143 -22.54 -3.43 -11.54
N LYS A 144 -21.96 -3.51 -12.73
CA LYS A 144 -22.57 -3.07 -14.00
C LYS A 144 -22.84 -4.26 -14.92
N ILE A 145 -21.90 -5.20 -15.00
CA ILE A 145 -21.94 -6.31 -15.95
C ILE A 145 -22.70 -7.52 -15.41
N THR A 146 -23.45 -8.20 -16.28
CA THR A 146 -24.06 -9.49 -15.93
C THR A 146 -23.04 -10.62 -16.03
N PRO A 147 -23.18 -11.72 -15.28
CA PRO A 147 -22.27 -12.87 -15.38
C PRO A 147 -22.14 -13.44 -16.81
N MET A 148 -23.26 -13.45 -17.55
CA MET A 148 -23.27 -13.92 -18.94
C MET A 148 -22.49 -13.00 -19.87
N GLU A 149 -22.59 -11.69 -19.66
CA GLU A 149 -21.85 -10.72 -20.46
C GLU A 149 -20.36 -10.74 -20.08
N PHE A 150 -20.04 -10.81 -18.79
CA PHE A 150 -18.66 -10.98 -18.31
C PHE A 150 -17.98 -12.16 -18.99
N LYS A 151 -18.64 -13.33 -19.01
CA LYS A 151 -18.11 -14.55 -19.67
C LYS A 151 -17.79 -14.33 -21.15
N LYS A 152 -18.50 -13.43 -21.84
CA LYS A 152 -18.28 -13.14 -23.26
C LYS A 152 -17.16 -12.13 -23.49
N VAL A 153 -17.01 -11.13 -22.63
CA VAL A 153 -16.16 -9.97 -22.92
C VAL A 153 -14.84 -9.95 -22.15
N PHE A 154 -14.68 -10.69 -21.06
CA PHE A 154 -13.48 -10.58 -20.22
C PHE A 154 -12.18 -10.90 -20.99
N ILE A 155 -12.14 -11.98 -21.78
CA ILE A 155 -10.96 -12.32 -22.59
C ILE A 155 -10.69 -11.25 -23.66
N PRO A 156 -11.65 -10.85 -24.51
CA PRO A 156 -11.45 -9.74 -25.46
C PRO A 156 -10.91 -8.47 -24.81
N VAL A 157 -11.46 -8.08 -23.66
CA VAL A 157 -11.01 -6.88 -22.95
C VAL A 157 -9.58 -7.02 -22.44
N LEU A 158 -9.21 -8.17 -21.86
CA LEU A 158 -7.84 -8.43 -21.43
C LEU A 158 -6.85 -8.47 -22.61
N ILE A 159 -7.27 -8.98 -23.76
CA ILE A 159 -6.46 -8.91 -24.99
C ILE A 159 -6.28 -7.45 -25.39
N ASN A 160 -7.36 -6.67 -25.47
CA ASN A 160 -7.33 -5.28 -25.90
C ASN A 160 -6.42 -4.41 -25.02
N ILE A 161 -6.41 -4.57 -23.69
CA ILE A 161 -5.47 -3.80 -22.84
C ILE A 161 -4.01 -4.15 -23.10
N VAL A 162 -3.70 -5.43 -23.34
CA VAL A 162 -2.32 -5.83 -23.66
C VAL A 162 -1.95 -5.35 -25.06
N GLU A 163 -2.89 -5.33 -26.01
CA GLU A 163 -2.66 -4.72 -27.34
C GLU A 163 -2.39 -3.22 -27.24
N ILE A 164 -3.13 -2.48 -26.41
CA ILE A 164 -2.84 -1.06 -26.14
C ILE A 164 -1.40 -0.92 -25.67
N VAL A 165 -0.95 -1.73 -24.70
CA VAL A 165 0.43 -1.68 -24.21
C VAL A 165 1.45 -2.06 -25.30
N VAL A 166 1.18 -3.08 -26.11
CA VAL A 166 2.09 -3.46 -27.20
C VAL A 166 2.21 -2.32 -28.22
N ILE A 167 1.10 -1.74 -28.66
CA ILE A 167 1.11 -0.69 -29.68
C ILE A 167 1.73 0.60 -29.16
N MET A 168 1.41 1.00 -27.92
CA MET A 168 1.88 2.28 -27.37
C MET A 168 3.36 2.27 -26.99
N TYR A 169 3.97 1.10 -26.83
CA TYR A 169 5.33 0.95 -26.28
C TYR A 169 6.24 0.06 -27.14
N SER A 170 5.87 -0.20 -28.38
CA SER A 170 6.74 -0.84 -29.37
C SER A 170 6.54 -0.20 -30.74
N ASP A 171 7.53 -0.40 -31.62
CA ASP A 171 7.47 0.06 -33.01
C ASP A 171 6.92 -1.06 -33.93
N LEU A 172 6.10 -1.96 -33.39
CA LEU A 172 5.51 -3.07 -34.15
C LEU A 172 4.31 -2.55 -34.95
N GLU A 173 4.36 -2.66 -36.28
CA GLU A 173 3.27 -2.24 -37.18
C GLU A 173 2.43 -3.42 -37.67
N ASP A 174 3.04 -4.59 -37.88
CA ASP A 174 2.33 -5.75 -38.39
C ASP A 174 1.34 -6.30 -37.34
N LEU A 175 0.05 -6.30 -37.69
CA LEU A 175 -1.03 -6.76 -36.82
C LEU A 175 -0.78 -8.17 -36.29
N ARG A 176 -0.28 -9.08 -37.13
CA ARG A 176 0.03 -10.46 -36.73
C ARG A 176 1.09 -10.50 -35.65
N THR A 177 2.13 -9.69 -35.81
CA THR A 177 3.21 -9.53 -34.84
C THR A 177 2.71 -8.93 -33.54
N ILE A 178 1.92 -7.86 -33.61
CA ILE A 178 1.26 -7.24 -32.45
C ILE A 178 0.45 -8.28 -31.68
N ARG A 179 -0.48 -8.98 -32.32
CA ARG A 179 -1.33 -9.99 -31.66
C ARG A 179 -0.52 -11.15 -31.11
N GLY A 180 0.50 -11.61 -31.83
CA GLY A 180 1.38 -12.67 -31.35
C GLY A 180 2.10 -12.27 -30.07
N MET A 181 2.64 -11.04 -30.03
CA MET A 181 3.27 -10.45 -28.85
C MET A 181 2.28 -10.23 -27.71
N THR A 182 1.08 -9.73 -28.00
CA THR A 182 -0.01 -9.57 -27.04
C THR A 182 -0.38 -10.88 -26.36
N LEU A 183 -0.61 -11.95 -27.13
CA LEU A 183 -0.97 -13.25 -26.57
C LEU A 183 0.18 -13.89 -25.79
N TYR A 184 1.42 -13.59 -26.19
CA TYR A 184 2.62 -14.02 -25.46
C TYR A 184 2.71 -13.34 -24.09
N LEU A 185 2.63 -12.00 -24.04
CA LEU A 185 2.67 -11.24 -22.79
C LEU A 185 1.47 -11.53 -21.89
N LEU A 186 0.25 -11.61 -22.46
CA LEU A 186 -0.97 -11.89 -21.71
C LEU A 186 -0.84 -13.19 -20.92
N ARG A 187 -0.23 -14.24 -21.49
CA ARG A 187 -0.02 -15.51 -20.78
C ARG A 187 0.90 -15.38 -19.57
N GLU A 188 1.90 -14.50 -19.62
CA GLU A 188 2.82 -14.30 -18.49
C GLU A 188 2.12 -13.63 -17.29
N VAL A 189 1.12 -12.79 -17.56
CA VAL A 189 0.41 -12.01 -16.52
C VAL A 189 -1.02 -12.48 -16.25
N PHE A 190 -1.52 -13.48 -16.98
CA PHE A 190 -2.94 -13.86 -16.96
C PHE A 190 -3.42 -14.23 -15.57
N ASP A 191 -2.66 -15.05 -14.85
CA ASP A 191 -3.02 -15.51 -13.52
C ASP A 191 -3.09 -14.34 -12.52
N ASP A 192 -2.16 -13.39 -12.62
CA ASP A 192 -2.14 -12.20 -11.76
C ASP A 192 -3.31 -11.25 -12.06
N LEU A 193 -3.67 -11.07 -13.34
CA LEU A 193 -4.84 -10.27 -13.74
C LEU A 193 -6.14 -10.91 -13.24
N MET A 194 -6.27 -12.22 -13.42
CA MET A 194 -7.44 -12.97 -12.94
C MET A 194 -7.51 -13.02 -11.41
N LEU A 195 -6.36 -13.11 -10.73
CA LEU A 195 -6.29 -13.05 -9.28
C LEU A 195 -6.82 -11.71 -8.77
N PHE A 196 -6.41 -10.59 -9.37
CA PHE A 196 -6.94 -9.27 -9.00
C PHE A 196 -8.46 -9.18 -9.17
N ILE A 197 -9.02 -9.68 -10.28
CA ILE A 197 -10.47 -9.71 -10.49
C ILE A 197 -11.16 -10.58 -9.42
N ALA A 198 -10.59 -11.75 -9.12
CA ALA A 198 -11.13 -12.66 -8.11
C ALA A 198 -11.08 -12.03 -6.71
N GLU A 199 -9.99 -11.37 -6.35
CA GLU A 199 -9.85 -10.66 -5.08
C GLU A 199 -10.89 -9.55 -4.92
N ASP A 200 -11.13 -8.74 -5.96
CA ASP A 200 -12.15 -7.69 -5.93
C ASP A 200 -13.56 -8.28 -5.71
N ILE A 201 -13.92 -9.33 -6.45
CA ILE A 201 -15.22 -9.98 -6.29
C ILE A 201 -15.36 -10.58 -4.89
N LEU A 202 -14.34 -11.29 -4.40
CA LEU A 202 -14.36 -11.91 -3.07
C LEU A 202 -14.40 -10.87 -1.94
N PHE A 203 -13.69 -9.75 -2.10
CA PHE A 203 -13.72 -8.64 -1.16
C PHE A 203 -15.15 -8.09 -1.02
N ASN A 204 -15.79 -7.75 -2.14
CA ASN A 204 -17.15 -7.21 -2.13
C ASN A 204 -18.18 -8.26 -1.64
N PHE A 205 -18.01 -9.52 -2.03
CA PHE A 205 -18.81 -10.63 -1.51
C PHE A 205 -18.70 -10.79 0.01
N SER A 206 -17.48 -10.66 0.57
CA SER A 206 -17.24 -10.72 2.02
C SER A 206 -17.88 -9.56 2.80
N ASN A 207 -18.19 -8.46 2.11
CA ASN A 207 -18.87 -7.29 2.65
C ASN A 207 -20.38 -7.30 2.35
N GLU A 208 -20.93 -8.45 1.94
CA GLU A 208 -22.36 -8.64 1.68
C GLU A 208 -22.93 -7.77 0.54
N ASP A 209 -22.09 -7.41 -0.43
CA ASP A 209 -22.56 -6.73 -1.64
C ASP A 209 -23.49 -7.67 -2.43
N ARG A 210 -24.75 -7.23 -2.60
CA ARG A 210 -25.80 -8.00 -3.26
C ARG A 210 -25.41 -8.40 -4.70
N LYS A 211 -24.79 -7.50 -5.46
CA LYS A 211 -24.41 -7.78 -6.86
C LYS A 211 -23.25 -8.77 -6.92
N ALA A 212 -22.28 -8.67 -6.01
CA ALA A 212 -21.20 -9.66 -5.91
C ALA A 212 -21.73 -11.06 -5.55
N ILE A 213 -22.71 -11.14 -4.63
CA ILE A 213 -23.40 -12.39 -4.27
C ILE A 213 -24.14 -12.97 -5.48
N GLU A 214 -24.94 -12.16 -6.17
CA GLU A 214 -25.68 -12.58 -7.38
C GLU A 214 -24.71 -13.04 -8.48
N PHE A 215 -23.59 -12.34 -8.66
CA PHE A 215 -22.56 -12.66 -9.64
C PHE A 215 -21.91 -14.02 -9.35
N LEU A 216 -21.42 -14.25 -8.13
CA LEU A 216 -20.80 -15.52 -7.76
C LEU A 216 -21.81 -16.68 -7.75
N ASN A 217 -23.08 -16.43 -7.38
CA ASN A 217 -24.12 -17.46 -7.35
C ASN A 217 -24.40 -18.05 -8.74
N PHE A 218 -24.22 -17.25 -9.79
CA PHE A 218 -24.32 -17.72 -11.18
C PHE A 218 -23.31 -18.83 -11.50
N PHE A 219 -22.13 -18.80 -10.87
CA PHE A 219 -21.07 -19.81 -11.01
C PHE A 219 -21.07 -20.86 -9.90
N SER A 220 -22.10 -20.87 -9.04
CA SER A 220 -22.25 -21.88 -7.99
C SER A 220 -22.66 -23.24 -8.56
N ILE A 221 -22.52 -24.31 -7.77
CA ILE A 221 -22.80 -25.70 -8.18
C ILE A 221 -24.28 -25.93 -8.57
N ASN A 222 -25.18 -25.02 -8.19
CA ASN A 222 -26.62 -25.21 -8.35
C ASN A 222 -27.07 -24.87 -9.78
N GLU A 223 -27.81 -25.78 -10.42
CA GLU A 223 -28.47 -25.50 -11.69
C GLU A 223 -29.45 -24.32 -11.55
N THR A 224 -29.41 -23.40 -12.50
CA THR A 224 -30.34 -22.27 -12.56
C THR A 224 -31.27 -22.45 -13.75
N ILE A 225 -32.52 -22.00 -13.59
CA ILE A 225 -33.53 -21.98 -14.65
C ILE A 225 -33.77 -20.52 -15.00
N ASP A 226 -33.58 -20.16 -16.26
CA ASP A 226 -33.84 -18.78 -16.70
C ASP A 226 -35.34 -18.48 -16.84
N ALA A 227 -35.68 -17.22 -17.08
CA ALA A 227 -37.06 -16.76 -17.26
C ALA A 227 -37.79 -17.41 -18.46
N HIS A 228 -37.06 -18.09 -19.33
CA HIS A 228 -37.57 -18.82 -20.50
C HIS A 228 -37.61 -20.34 -20.28
N GLY A 229 -37.32 -20.83 -19.06
CA GLY A 229 -37.37 -22.24 -18.70
C GLY A 229 -36.14 -23.05 -19.14
N LYS A 230 -35.08 -22.41 -19.65
CA LYS A 230 -33.85 -23.10 -20.04
C LYS A 230 -32.98 -23.34 -18.81
N ARG A 231 -32.56 -24.60 -18.64
CA ARG A 231 -31.62 -25.01 -17.59
C ARG A 231 -30.21 -24.63 -18.00
N HIS A 232 -29.51 -23.92 -17.12
CA HIS A 232 -28.09 -23.61 -17.28
C HIS A 232 -27.30 -24.45 -16.29
N LYS A 233 -26.52 -25.40 -16.81
CA LYS A 233 -25.57 -26.17 -16.01
C LYS A 233 -24.41 -25.25 -15.63
N PRO A 234 -24.14 -25.05 -14.34
CA PRO A 234 -23.09 -24.13 -13.93
C PRO A 234 -21.70 -24.71 -14.22
N ASN A 235 -20.73 -23.81 -14.38
CA ASN A 235 -19.32 -24.14 -14.31
C ASN A 235 -18.89 -23.94 -12.85
N PRO A 236 -18.85 -25.00 -12.02
CA PRO A 236 -18.55 -24.84 -10.60
C PRO A 236 -17.12 -24.31 -10.42
N ILE A 237 -16.93 -23.49 -9.39
CA ILE A 237 -15.60 -23.10 -8.92
C ILE A 237 -14.96 -24.35 -8.29
N LEU A 238 -13.84 -24.80 -8.85
CA LEU A 238 -13.10 -25.97 -8.37
C LEU A 238 -11.77 -25.54 -7.74
N ASP A 239 -11.30 -26.26 -6.72
CA ASP A 239 -9.91 -26.16 -6.29
C ASP A 239 -8.97 -27.05 -7.11
N GLU A 240 -7.68 -26.97 -6.79
CA GLU A 240 -6.59 -27.78 -7.35
C GLU A 240 -6.84 -29.30 -7.22
N SER A 241 -7.66 -29.72 -6.26
CA SER A 241 -8.04 -31.13 -6.05
C SER A 241 -9.37 -31.50 -6.72
N ASN A 242 -9.90 -30.64 -7.59
CA ASN A 242 -11.20 -30.76 -8.26
C ASN A 242 -12.41 -30.79 -7.30
N HIS A 243 -12.27 -30.30 -6.06
CA HIS A 243 -13.44 -30.14 -5.19
C HIS A 243 -14.16 -28.86 -5.52
N ALA A 244 -15.49 -28.96 -5.63
CA ALA A 244 -16.32 -27.81 -5.91
C ALA A 244 -16.52 -26.95 -4.65
N TRP A 245 -16.14 -25.68 -4.76
CA TRP A 245 -16.36 -24.68 -3.74
C TRP A 245 -17.80 -24.18 -3.80
N ASN A 246 -18.57 -24.48 -2.77
CA ASN A 246 -19.89 -23.90 -2.61
C ASN A 246 -19.80 -22.50 -1.96
N MET A 247 -20.86 -21.71 -2.15
CA MET A 247 -20.89 -20.31 -1.70
C MET A 247 -20.72 -20.15 -0.18
N THR A 248 -21.24 -21.10 0.59
CA THR A 248 -21.13 -21.11 2.04
C THR A 248 -19.67 -21.31 2.48
N THR A 249 -18.94 -22.21 1.82
CA THR A 249 -17.52 -22.46 2.07
C THR A 249 -16.67 -21.25 1.67
N ILE A 250 -16.95 -20.62 0.53
CA ILE A 250 -16.26 -19.38 0.12
C ILE A 250 -16.47 -18.30 1.18
N ARG A 251 -17.72 -18.08 1.63
CA ARG A 251 -18.04 -17.05 2.63
C ARG A 251 -17.39 -17.33 3.98
N SER A 252 -17.48 -18.56 4.49
CA SER A 252 -16.90 -18.92 5.79
C SER A 252 -15.39 -18.74 5.78
N THR A 253 -14.73 -19.17 4.71
CA THR A 253 -13.28 -19.00 4.51
C THR A 253 -12.89 -17.53 4.46
N MET A 254 -13.64 -16.69 3.72
CA MET A 254 -13.38 -15.25 3.64
C MET A 254 -13.58 -14.54 4.97
N ILE A 255 -14.62 -14.88 5.73
CA ILE A 255 -14.85 -14.32 7.07
C ILE A 255 -13.70 -14.71 8.02
N GLN A 256 -13.25 -15.97 7.96
CA GLN A 256 -12.12 -16.45 8.74
C GLN A 256 -10.84 -15.71 8.36
N HIS A 257 -10.56 -15.55 7.06
CA HIS A 257 -9.42 -14.79 6.56
C HIS A 257 -9.45 -13.33 7.04
N LYS A 258 -10.60 -12.65 6.93
CA LYS A 258 -10.80 -11.28 7.41
C LYS A 258 -10.52 -11.15 8.92
N LYS A 259 -11.05 -12.07 9.73
CA LYS A 259 -10.79 -12.10 11.18
C LYS A 259 -9.32 -12.36 11.51
N SER A 260 -8.67 -13.28 10.80
CA SER A 260 -7.24 -13.57 10.96
C SER A 260 -6.37 -12.35 10.62
N LYS A 261 -6.66 -11.66 9.51
CA LYS A 261 -5.95 -10.44 9.10
C LYS A 261 -6.13 -9.32 10.11
N GLN A 262 -7.34 -9.13 10.64
CA GLN A 262 -7.60 -8.16 11.71
C GLN A 262 -6.80 -8.51 12.98
N ALA A 263 -6.81 -9.77 13.40
CA ALA A 263 -6.05 -10.21 14.57
C ALA A 263 -4.53 -10.00 14.40
N LEU A 264 -3.99 -10.19 13.19
CA LEU A 264 -2.59 -9.88 12.89
C LEU A 264 -2.30 -8.38 12.97
N TYR A 265 -3.20 -7.54 12.45
CA TYR A 265 -3.07 -6.09 12.55
C TYR A 265 -3.10 -5.61 14.00
N ASP A 266 -4.02 -6.12 14.80
CA ASP A 266 -4.13 -5.81 16.22
C ASP A 266 -2.86 -6.24 16.98
N LYS A 267 -2.35 -7.45 16.71
CA LYS A 267 -1.06 -7.93 17.25
C LYS A 267 0.10 -7.02 16.87
N LYS A 268 0.17 -6.57 15.61
CA LYS A 268 1.21 -5.63 15.15
C LYS A 268 1.15 -4.31 15.92
N ASN A 269 -0.05 -3.77 16.14
CA ASN A 269 -0.23 -2.55 16.92
C ASN A 269 0.14 -2.74 18.39
N SER A 270 -0.22 -3.88 18.99
CA SER A 270 0.22 -4.26 20.33
C SER A 270 1.75 -4.31 20.42
N LEU A 271 2.43 -4.93 19.44
CA LEU A 271 3.90 -4.97 19.39
C LEU A 271 4.53 -3.58 19.31
N ILE A 272 3.96 -2.68 18.49
CA ILE A 272 4.43 -1.28 18.41
C ILE A 272 4.29 -0.58 19.77
N SER A 273 3.17 -0.78 20.46
CA SER A 273 2.93 -0.22 21.80
C SER A 273 3.92 -0.77 22.84
N ILE A 274 4.16 -2.09 22.84
CA ILE A 274 5.14 -2.74 23.72
C ILE A 274 6.54 -2.18 23.46
N LYS A 275 6.95 -2.07 22.20
CA LYS A 275 8.26 -1.50 21.83
C LYS A 275 8.44 -0.08 22.36
N LYS A 276 7.43 0.79 22.20
CA LYS A 276 7.45 2.16 22.75
C LYS A 276 7.63 2.16 24.27
N LYS A 277 6.91 1.29 24.99
CA LYS A 277 7.04 1.19 26.46
C LYS A 277 8.43 0.72 26.89
N LEU A 278 9.00 -0.27 26.20
CA LEU A 278 10.36 -0.76 26.45
C LEU A 278 11.40 0.35 26.20
N ASP A 279 11.25 1.11 25.11
CA ASP A 279 12.12 2.25 24.81
C ASP A 279 12.05 3.33 25.91
N THR A 280 10.85 3.67 26.39
CA THR A 280 10.67 4.61 27.53
C THR A 280 11.33 4.07 28.80
N GLN A 281 11.11 2.80 29.15
CA GLN A 281 11.73 2.18 30.33
C GLN A 281 13.27 2.20 30.24
N LYS A 282 13.83 1.97 29.05
CA LYS A 282 15.28 2.03 28.83
C LYS A 282 15.84 3.44 29.01
N ILE A 283 15.11 4.47 28.59
CA ILE A 283 15.48 5.88 28.82
C ILE A 283 15.47 6.18 30.32
N GLU A 284 14.37 5.86 31.02
CA GLU A 284 14.24 6.06 32.48
C GLU A 284 15.39 5.38 33.25
N GLN A 285 15.72 4.14 32.89
CA GLN A 285 16.81 3.41 33.52
C GLN A 285 18.19 4.06 33.31
N ASN A 286 18.44 4.59 32.10
CA ASN A 286 19.67 5.31 31.80
C ASN A 286 19.77 6.64 32.56
N GLU A 287 18.65 7.36 32.72
CA GLU A 287 18.60 8.59 33.51
C GLU A 287 18.89 8.33 34.99
N LEU A 288 18.25 7.32 35.59
CA LEU A 288 18.50 6.91 36.98
C LEU A 288 19.96 6.51 37.19
N SER A 289 20.54 5.77 36.25
CA SER A 289 21.95 5.35 36.29
C SER A 289 22.93 6.54 36.23
N LYS A 290 22.64 7.54 35.38
CA LYS A 290 23.41 8.78 35.30
C LYS A 290 23.31 9.61 36.58
N GLN A 291 22.11 9.72 37.16
CA GLN A 291 21.88 10.44 38.41
C GLN A 291 22.70 9.81 39.55
N MET A 292 22.67 8.48 39.68
CA MET A 292 23.46 7.73 40.65
C MET A 292 24.96 8.04 40.53
N LEU A 293 25.53 7.90 39.32
CA LEU A 293 26.95 8.19 39.02
C LEU A 293 27.34 9.65 39.33
N SER A 294 26.47 10.61 39.02
CA SER A 294 26.75 12.03 39.27
C SER A 294 26.82 12.35 40.77
N THR A 295 25.91 11.77 41.55
CA THR A 295 25.78 12.02 42.99
C THR A 295 26.98 11.44 43.74
N GLU A 296 27.46 10.27 43.31
CA GLU A 296 28.66 9.63 43.87
C GLU A 296 29.93 10.44 43.57
N LYS A 297 30.12 10.86 42.32
CA LYS A 297 31.26 11.70 41.91
C LYS A 297 31.33 13.04 42.62
N GLU A 298 30.19 13.69 42.84
CA GLU A 298 30.16 15.00 43.50
C GLU A 298 30.69 14.93 44.94
N ILE A 299 30.32 13.89 45.68
CA ILE A 299 30.75 13.70 47.07
C ILE A 299 32.21 13.27 47.14
N GLU A 300 32.65 12.34 46.29
CA GLU A 300 34.06 11.97 46.20
C GLU A 300 34.95 13.16 45.87
N GLY A 301 34.52 14.02 44.94
CA GLY A 301 35.25 15.25 44.59
C GLY A 301 35.40 16.20 45.78
N LYS A 302 34.34 16.39 46.57
CA LYS A 302 34.37 17.22 47.79
C LYS A 302 35.29 16.63 48.86
N ILE A 303 35.23 15.32 49.12
CA ILE A 303 36.09 14.64 50.09
C ILE A 303 37.56 14.73 49.66
N THR A 304 37.86 14.44 48.39
CA THR A 304 39.22 14.51 47.83
C THR A 304 39.82 15.92 47.98
N ASN A 305 39.02 16.96 47.77
CA ASN A 305 39.48 18.34 47.94
C ASN A 305 39.77 18.69 49.40
N ILE A 306 38.96 18.21 50.35
CA ILE A 306 39.26 18.37 51.79
C ILE A 306 40.54 17.64 52.15
N HIS A 307 40.74 16.40 51.70
CA HIS A 307 41.96 15.62 51.97
C HIS A 307 43.21 16.30 51.42
N LYS A 308 43.17 16.80 50.18
CA LYS A 308 44.28 17.60 49.61
C LYS A 308 44.57 18.86 50.42
N THR A 309 43.54 19.50 50.95
CA THR A 309 43.69 20.71 51.77
C THR A 309 44.30 20.38 53.13
N LEU A 310 43.81 19.33 53.79
CA LEU A 310 44.36 18.84 55.06
C LEU A 310 45.81 18.41 54.92
N GLN A 311 46.15 17.68 53.86
CA GLN A 311 47.53 17.26 53.60
C GLN A 311 48.47 18.46 53.45
N LYS A 312 48.08 19.47 52.65
CA LYS A 312 48.88 20.70 52.49
C LYS A 312 49.04 21.48 53.80
N LEU A 313 48.03 21.47 54.67
CA LEU A 313 48.11 22.13 55.98
C LEU A 313 49.00 21.35 56.96
N GLN A 314 49.05 20.02 56.87
CA GLN A 314 49.93 19.18 57.68
C GLN A 314 51.39 19.27 57.25
N GLU A 315 51.65 19.44 55.95
CA GLU A 315 52.99 19.60 55.38
C GLU A 315 53.56 21.03 55.55
N SER A 316 52.76 21.97 56.06
CA SER A 316 53.13 23.38 56.23
C SER A 316 53.46 23.72 57.68
N ASP A 317 54.68 24.21 57.94
CA ASP A 317 55.13 24.68 59.26
C ASP A 317 54.67 26.11 59.62
N ALA A 318 53.90 26.77 58.74
CA ALA A 318 53.40 28.12 58.98
C ALA A 318 52.30 28.16 60.05
N GLU A 319 52.44 29.06 61.03
CA GLU A 319 51.41 29.28 62.07
C GLU A 319 50.12 29.89 61.50
N GLU A 320 50.24 30.68 60.42
CA GLU A 320 49.12 31.26 59.68
C GLU A 320 49.21 30.96 58.18
N VAL A 321 48.08 30.62 57.57
CA VAL A 321 47.96 30.21 56.17
C VAL A 321 46.84 31.01 55.51
N THR A 322 47.09 31.51 54.31
CA THR A 322 46.06 32.13 53.46
C THR A 322 45.15 31.06 52.86
N PHE A 323 43.85 31.17 53.10
CA PHE A 323 42.85 30.24 52.59
C PHE A 323 41.66 31.00 51.99
N VAL A 324 41.19 30.52 50.84
CA VAL A 324 40.06 31.10 50.13
C VAL A 324 38.76 30.50 50.68
N GLU A 325 37.98 31.31 51.40
CA GLU A 325 36.66 30.93 51.89
C GLU A 325 35.61 31.80 51.19
N ASN A 326 34.67 31.15 50.48
CA ASN A 326 33.60 31.82 49.71
C ASN A 326 34.13 32.86 48.69
N GLY A 327 35.25 32.55 48.03
CA GLY A 327 35.86 33.40 47.00
C GLY A 327 36.66 34.59 47.54
N LYS A 328 36.89 34.69 48.86
CA LYS A 328 37.74 35.71 49.47
C LYS A 328 38.92 35.06 50.20
N GLU A 329 40.13 35.55 49.92
CA GLU A 329 41.33 35.18 50.66
C GLU A 329 41.26 35.73 52.09
N LYS A 330 41.48 34.86 53.07
CA LYS A 330 41.59 35.22 54.48
C LYS A 330 42.79 34.53 55.08
N LEU A 331 43.47 35.18 56.01
CA LEU A 331 44.48 34.55 56.86
C LEU A 331 43.78 33.74 57.95
N PHE A 332 44.23 32.51 58.17
CA PHE A 332 43.78 31.66 59.26
C PHE A 332 44.95 31.08 60.02
N ASN A 333 44.80 30.94 61.34
CA ASN A 333 45.68 30.08 62.12
C ASN A 333 45.57 28.63 61.62
N SER A 334 46.71 27.99 61.36
CA SER A 334 46.79 26.65 60.75
C SER A 334 46.04 25.58 61.55
N LYS A 335 46.18 25.58 62.88
CA LYS A 335 45.47 24.62 63.77
C LYS A 335 43.96 24.83 63.77
N LEU A 336 43.52 26.08 63.77
CA LEU A 336 42.09 26.42 63.75
C LEU A 336 41.47 26.06 62.38
N LEU A 337 42.20 26.25 61.29
CA LEU A 337 41.77 25.88 59.95
C LEU A 337 41.69 24.36 59.79
N MET A 338 42.67 23.60 60.31
CA MET A 338 42.61 22.14 60.36
C MET A 338 41.39 21.64 61.13
N ALA A 339 41.11 22.17 62.32
CA ALA A 339 39.93 21.80 63.09
C ALA A 339 38.61 22.08 62.33
N LYS A 340 38.55 23.19 61.59
CA LYS A 340 37.42 23.50 60.69
C LYS A 340 37.33 22.51 59.51
N MET A 341 38.45 22.10 58.93
CA MET A 341 38.47 21.13 57.84
C MET A 341 38.03 19.75 58.30
N PHE A 342 38.48 19.27 59.47
CA PHE A 342 38.00 18.01 60.06
C PHE A 342 36.50 18.05 60.35
N LYS A 343 35.98 19.17 60.86
CA LYS A 343 34.53 19.32 61.06
C LYS A 343 33.75 19.24 59.73
N LYS A 344 34.27 19.89 58.67
CA LYS A 344 33.68 19.78 57.32
C LYS A 344 33.79 18.36 56.76
N GLU A 345 34.86 17.65 57.07
CA GLU A 345 35.05 16.25 56.69
C GLU A 345 33.99 15.34 57.34
N ASP A 346 33.75 15.49 58.64
CA ASP A 346 32.69 14.77 59.37
C ASP A 346 31.29 15.07 58.81
N GLU A 347 31.02 16.33 58.46
CA GLU A 347 29.77 16.72 57.80
C GLU A 347 29.63 16.06 56.42
N LEU A 348 30.70 15.97 55.64
CA LEU A 348 30.72 15.26 54.35
C LEU A 348 30.57 13.74 54.51
N PHE A 349 31.15 13.13 55.55
CA PHE A 349 30.94 11.70 55.83
C PHE A 349 29.48 11.39 56.18
N ASN A 350 28.84 12.28 56.95
CA ASN A 350 27.41 12.19 57.22
C ASN A 350 26.56 12.35 55.94
N GLN A 351 26.94 13.27 55.05
CA GLN A 351 26.29 13.41 53.74
C GLN A 351 26.51 12.17 52.87
N ARG A 352 27.72 11.62 52.80
CA ARG A 352 28.04 10.37 52.09
C ARG A 352 27.15 9.23 52.56
N THR A 353 26.97 9.10 53.87
CA THR A 353 26.11 8.05 54.46
C THR A 353 24.64 8.22 54.06
N LYS A 354 24.13 9.46 54.03
CA LYS A 354 22.78 9.75 53.53
C LYS A 354 22.64 9.43 52.04
N THR A 355 23.61 9.86 51.23
CA THR A 355 23.62 9.60 49.79
C THR A 355 23.73 8.11 49.48
N GLN A 356 24.49 7.33 50.25
CA GLN A 356 24.51 5.87 50.11
C GLN A 356 23.14 5.22 50.33
N ARG A 357 22.29 5.79 51.19
CA ARG A 357 20.90 5.33 51.33
C ARG A 357 20.09 5.64 50.07
N THR A 358 20.23 6.86 49.55
CA THR A 358 19.58 7.26 48.28
C THR A 358 20.05 6.42 47.09
N ILE A 359 21.35 6.07 47.02
CA ILE A 359 21.88 5.17 45.98
C ILE A 359 21.22 3.79 46.08
N LYS A 360 21.10 3.22 47.29
CA LYS A 360 20.39 1.93 47.48
C LYS A 360 18.93 1.99 47.05
N GLU A 361 18.25 3.11 47.31
CA GLU A 361 16.87 3.33 46.84
C GLU A 361 16.80 3.37 45.30
N LEU A 362 17.75 4.04 44.65
CA LEU A 362 17.86 4.08 43.19
C LEU A 362 18.21 2.70 42.59
N GLU A 363 19.10 1.93 43.21
CA GLU A 363 19.42 0.56 42.81
C GLU A 363 18.19 -0.35 42.87
N HIS A 364 17.39 -0.22 43.94
CA HIS A 364 16.12 -0.92 44.04
C HIS A 364 15.12 -0.51 42.95
N ALA A 365 15.03 0.78 42.64
CA ALA A 365 14.19 1.29 41.56
C ALA A 365 14.64 0.73 40.19
N ILE A 366 15.94 0.71 39.90
CA ILE A 366 16.51 0.13 38.68
C ILE A 366 16.21 -1.38 38.59
N ALA A 367 16.41 -2.12 39.68
CA ALA A 367 16.13 -3.56 39.71
C ALA A 367 14.65 -3.86 39.48
N ASN A 368 13.74 -3.04 40.02
CA ASN A 368 12.31 -3.17 39.75
C ASN A 368 11.98 -2.91 38.28
N LYS A 369 12.55 -1.86 37.68
CA LYS A 369 12.38 -1.57 36.24
C LYS A 369 12.94 -2.67 35.35
N GLN A 370 14.07 -3.27 35.71
CA GLN A 370 14.62 -4.44 35.00
C GLN A 370 13.69 -5.65 35.07
N ARG A 371 13.12 -5.95 36.24
CA ARG A 371 12.14 -7.03 36.38
C ARG A 371 10.89 -6.78 35.56
N GLU A 372 10.38 -5.55 35.54
CA GLU A 372 9.27 -5.16 34.67
C GLU A 372 9.60 -5.41 33.21
N SER A 373 10.78 -5.00 32.74
CA SER A 373 11.23 -5.25 31.36
C SER A 373 11.27 -6.74 31.02
N ILE A 374 11.86 -7.57 31.90
CA ILE A 374 11.94 -9.03 31.72
C ILE A 374 10.55 -9.67 31.71
N MET A 375 9.62 -9.17 32.53
CA MET A 375 8.24 -9.64 32.52
C MET A 375 7.55 -9.34 31.19
N TRP A 376 7.76 -8.15 30.64
CA TRP A 376 7.24 -7.80 29.31
C TRP A 376 7.86 -8.63 28.18
N GLU A 377 9.13 -9.02 28.30
CA GLU A 377 9.80 -9.93 27.35
C GLU A 377 9.36 -11.40 27.45
N LYS A 378 8.80 -11.83 28.60
CA LYS A 378 8.36 -13.22 28.82
C LYS A 378 6.88 -13.46 28.58
N ILE A 379 6.05 -12.43 28.76
CA ILE A 379 4.59 -12.53 28.64
C ILE A 379 4.13 -12.41 27.17
N HIS A 380 4.97 -11.87 26.29
CA HIS A 380 4.69 -11.59 24.87
C HIS A 380 5.84 -12.09 24.00
#